data_AF-A0A0D2YGA4-F1
#
_entry.id   AF-A0A0D2YGA4-F1
#
_cell.length_a   1.000
_cell.length_b   1.000
_cell.length_c   1.000
_cell.angle_alpha   90.00
_cell.angle_beta   90.00
_cell.angle_gamma   90.00
#
_symmetry.space_group_name_H-M   'P 1'
#
loop_
_entity.id
_entity.type
_entity.pdbx_description
1 polymer ?
#
loop_
_entity_poly.entity_id
_entity_poly.type
_entity_poly.pdbx_seq_one_letter_code
_entity_poly.pdbx_strand_id
1 'polypeptide(L)'
;MFRMFALVWLYLLGTCLARNSSLPGDCPTEITDVDKGVTFNASGTLPVKFKGQRDPWYISTTVTDERDQNRTFINGHSMQWRKAFISVPRQLVGSLDGKTVEVCPYMLKGLNNTSEDPDDADESCKGVMSDECIEEFENLTLPLGTVPPRNFSTARCSLDKMPYLDIPDNHRTYGTYISLGEDGDIDYDDYDMYDIRVQQTIPMFMMVSTRGVSDSKMVCIAPNEVVRGSRKPESKLEGAEQEDGNTASRVGGLGAAVFLGVGAMIFSLL
;
A
#
# COMPACT_ATOMS: atom_id res chain seq x y z
N MET A 1 28.48 -37.48 53.32
CA MET A 1 27.03 -37.69 53.22
C MET A 1 26.42 -36.47 52.53
N PHE A 2 25.73 -36.69 51.39
CA PHE A 2 24.69 -35.83 50.76
C PHE A 2 25.07 -34.37 50.41
N ARG A 3 24.78 -33.78 49.25
CA ARG A 3 23.98 -34.12 48.07
C ARG A 3 24.32 -33.12 46.95
N MET A 4 24.18 -33.54 45.70
CA MET A 4 24.17 -32.70 44.49
C MET A 4 23.24 -31.48 44.60
N PHE A 5 23.68 -30.33 44.10
CA PHE A 5 22.80 -29.38 43.41
C PHE A 5 23.51 -28.84 42.17
N ALA A 6 23.06 -29.32 41.01
CA ALA A 6 23.31 -28.70 39.72
C ALA A 6 22.48 -27.41 39.65
N LEU A 7 23.13 -26.28 39.41
CA LEU A 7 22.47 -25.05 39.00
C LEU A 7 23.04 -24.64 37.64
N VAL A 8 22.37 -25.16 36.62
CA VAL A 8 22.40 -24.64 35.26
C VAL A 8 21.69 -23.28 35.32
N TRP A 9 22.45 -22.20 35.20
CA TRP A 9 21.91 -20.86 34.94
C TRP A 9 22.29 -20.47 33.52
N LEU A 10 21.49 -20.99 32.58
CA LEU A 10 21.38 -20.49 31.21
C LEU A 10 20.56 -19.19 31.27
N TYR A 11 21.24 -18.08 31.52
CA TYR A 11 20.63 -16.76 31.32
C TYR A 11 20.75 -16.40 29.86
N LEU A 12 19.69 -16.80 29.15
CA LEU A 12 19.06 -16.14 28.01
C LEU A 12 19.91 -15.06 27.34
N LEU A 13 20.46 -15.48 26.19
CA LEU A 13 20.77 -14.64 25.05
C LEU A 13 19.62 -13.67 24.78
N GLY A 14 19.80 -12.43 25.20
CA GLY A 14 19.06 -11.27 24.73
C GLY A 14 20.02 -10.34 24.02
N THR A 15 20.76 -10.83 23.03
CA THR A 15 21.44 -9.92 22.09
C THR A 15 20.33 -9.22 21.31
N CYS A 16 20.03 -7.97 21.68
CA CYS A 16 19.39 -7.05 20.75
C CYS A 16 20.23 -7.08 19.47
N LEU A 17 19.74 -7.78 18.45
CA LEU A 17 20.29 -7.66 17.11
C LEU A 17 19.89 -6.26 16.64
N ALA A 18 20.71 -5.26 16.96
CA ALA A 18 20.81 -4.10 16.09
C ALA A 18 21.25 -4.66 14.74
N ARG A 19 20.29 -4.81 13.82
CA ARG A 19 20.56 -5.28 12.47
C ARG A 19 21.42 -4.20 11.83
N ASN A 20 22.72 -4.47 11.71
CA ASN A 20 23.60 -3.57 10.99
C ASN A 20 23.16 -3.61 9.54
N SER A 21 22.67 -2.47 9.03
CA SER A 21 22.15 -2.40 7.68
C SER A 21 23.22 -2.87 6.70
N SER A 22 22.88 -3.88 5.89
CA SER A 22 23.80 -4.37 4.85
C SER A 22 23.78 -3.47 3.62
N LEU A 23 22.89 -2.48 3.61
CA LEU A 23 22.60 -1.64 2.47
C LEU A 23 23.39 -0.32 2.51
N PRO A 24 23.70 0.24 1.33
CA PRO A 24 24.18 1.61 1.23
C PRO A 24 23.25 2.62 1.91
N GLY A 25 23.82 3.65 2.54
CA GLY A 25 23.04 4.68 3.25
C GLY A 25 22.20 5.60 2.36
N ASP A 26 22.36 5.52 1.04
CA ASP A 26 21.59 6.27 0.04
C ASP A 26 20.40 5.47 -0.53
N CYS A 27 20.08 4.32 0.05
CA CYS A 27 18.92 3.55 -0.37
C CYS A 27 17.59 4.23 0.01
N PRO A 28 16.52 3.99 -0.77
CA PRO A 28 15.19 4.55 -0.48
C PRO A 28 14.68 4.14 0.91
N THR A 29 13.84 4.99 1.51
CA THR A 29 13.32 4.78 2.87
C THR A 29 12.54 3.47 2.97
N GLU A 30 11.82 3.08 1.93
CA GLU A 30 11.06 1.82 1.88
C GLU A 30 11.95 0.61 2.05
N ILE A 31 13.15 0.62 1.45
CA ILE A 31 14.10 -0.50 1.55
C ILE A 31 14.88 -0.43 2.87
N THR A 32 15.35 0.76 3.25
CA THR A 32 16.16 0.91 4.46
C THR A 32 15.37 0.61 5.73
N ASP A 33 14.08 0.94 5.76
CA ASP A 33 13.24 0.64 6.93
C ASP A 33 13.02 -0.86 7.09
N VAL A 34 12.79 -1.59 5.99
CA VAL A 34 12.69 -3.07 6.04
C VAL A 34 14.01 -3.70 6.47
N ASP A 35 15.13 -3.23 5.94
CA ASP A 35 16.45 -3.75 6.28
C ASP A 35 16.82 -3.48 7.75
N LYS A 36 16.41 -2.33 8.30
CA LYS A 36 16.48 -2.02 9.75
C LYS A 36 15.52 -2.85 10.61
N GLY A 37 14.62 -3.61 9.99
CA GLY A 37 13.65 -4.45 10.69
C GLY A 37 12.38 -3.73 11.12
N VAL A 38 12.06 -2.57 10.53
CA VAL A 38 10.75 -1.94 10.69
C VAL A 38 9.70 -2.93 10.18
N THR A 39 8.75 -3.25 11.04
CA THR A 39 7.63 -4.14 10.73
C THR A 39 6.43 -3.30 10.32
N PHE A 40 5.74 -3.73 9.26
CA PHE A 40 4.51 -3.08 8.81
C PHE A 40 3.31 -3.62 9.58
N ASN A 41 2.29 -2.78 9.71
CA ASN A 41 1.06 -3.14 10.40
C ASN A 41 0.18 -4.03 9.53
N ALA A 42 0.00 -3.62 8.28
CA ALA A 42 -0.76 -4.34 7.27
C ALA A 42 -0.07 -4.25 5.91
N SER A 43 -0.30 -5.25 5.07
CA SER A 43 0.24 -5.30 3.72
C SER A 43 -0.74 -5.92 2.72
N GLY A 44 -0.48 -5.68 1.43
CA GLY A 44 -1.20 -6.30 0.32
C GLY A 44 -0.26 -6.49 -0.85
N THR A 45 -0.53 -7.48 -1.70
CA THR A 45 0.26 -7.78 -2.90
C THR A 45 -0.64 -8.18 -4.05
N LEU A 46 -0.32 -7.71 -5.25
CA LEU A 46 -1.07 -7.97 -6.47
C LEU A 46 -0.11 -8.37 -7.61
N PRO A 47 -0.34 -9.51 -8.30
CA PRO A 47 0.41 -9.85 -9.50
C PRO A 47 -0.07 -9.00 -10.68
N VAL A 48 0.84 -8.32 -11.36
CA VAL A 48 0.54 -7.44 -12.51
C VAL A 48 1.38 -7.88 -13.70
N LYS A 49 0.75 -7.98 -14.87
CA LYS A 49 1.43 -8.27 -16.13
C LYS A 49 1.29 -7.09 -17.09
N PHE A 50 2.41 -6.49 -17.46
CA PHE A 50 2.46 -5.42 -18.47
C PHE A 50 2.70 -5.99 -19.88
N LYS A 51 2.35 -5.22 -20.91
CA LYS A 51 2.58 -5.59 -22.32
C LYS A 51 4.04 -5.95 -22.57
N GLY A 52 4.25 -7.04 -23.28
CA GLY A 52 5.58 -7.53 -23.66
C GLY A 52 6.35 -8.27 -22.55
N GLN A 53 5.79 -8.38 -21.34
CA GLN A 53 6.41 -9.14 -20.25
C GLN A 53 6.04 -10.63 -20.30
N ARG A 54 7.03 -11.48 -19.95
CA ARG A 54 6.84 -12.94 -19.87
C ARG A 54 6.27 -13.36 -18.53
N ASP A 55 6.97 -12.96 -17.47
CA ASP A 55 6.64 -13.27 -16.08
C ASP A 55 5.89 -12.09 -15.44
N PRO A 56 4.93 -12.35 -14.54
CA PRO A 56 4.25 -11.29 -13.81
C PRO A 56 5.24 -10.56 -12.91
N TRP A 57 4.96 -9.29 -12.64
CA TRP A 57 5.58 -8.54 -11.56
C TRP A 57 4.61 -8.51 -10.39
N TYR A 58 5.09 -8.13 -9.21
CA TYR A 58 4.23 -8.00 -8.04
C TYR A 58 4.31 -6.58 -7.49
N ILE A 59 3.17 -5.98 -7.29
CA ILE A 59 3.06 -4.68 -6.64
C ILE A 59 2.55 -4.92 -5.23
N SER A 60 3.21 -4.31 -4.27
CA SER A 60 2.83 -4.45 -2.87
C SER A 60 2.75 -3.11 -2.20
N THR A 61 1.80 -2.97 -1.28
CA THR A 61 1.66 -1.80 -0.43
C THR A 61 1.76 -2.21 1.03
N THR A 62 2.25 -1.30 1.86
CA THR A 62 2.34 -1.49 3.30
C THR A 62 1.87 -0.25 4.03
N VAL A 63 1.21 -0.45 5.17
CA VAL A 63 0.83 0.61 6.11
C VAL A 63 1.64 0.45 7.39
N THR A 64 2.24 1.55 7.86
CA THR A 64 2.88 1.64 9.18
C THR A 64 2.20 2.70 10.03
N ASP A 65 2.07 2.46 11.33
CA ASP A 65 1.63 3.42 12.33
C ASP A 65 2.81 3.83 13.21
N GLU A 66 3.18 5.11 13.14
CA GLU A 66 4.22 5.72 13.97
C GLU A 66 3.57 6.58 15.04
N ARG A 67 3.87 6.31 16.31
CA ARG A 67 3.35 7.06 17.46
C ARG A 67 4.48 7.45 18.40
N ASP A 68 4.57 8.73 18.75
CA ASP A 68 5.56 9.24 19.69
C ASP A 68 5.03 10.45 20.44
N GLN A 69 4.81 10.31 21.75
CA GLN A 69 4.31 11.39 22.62
C GLN A 69 5.27 12.59 22.70
N ASN A 70 6.56 12.40 22.43
CA ASN A 70 7.56 13.46 22.48
C ASN A 70 7.76 14.16 21.14
N ARG A 71 7.17 13.62 20.07
CA ARG A 71 7.24 14.17 18.72
C ARG A 71 5.87 14.66 18.27
N THR A 72 5.80 15.91 17.87
CA THR A 72 4.59 16.46 17.26
C THR A 72 4.69 16.29 15.74
N PHE A 73 3.73 15.54 15.19
CA PHE A 73 3.44 15.51 13.75
C PHE A 73 2.43 16.62 13.42
N ILE A 74 2.03 16.74 12.15
CA ILE A 74 1.25 17.90 11.66
C ILE A 74 -0.05 18.08 12.47
N ASN A 75 -0.79 17.01 12.76
CA ASN A 75 -2.08 17.08 13.47
C ASN A 75 -2.13 16.32 14.81
N GLY A 76 -1.00 15.95 15.39
CA GLY A 76 -1.00 15.19 16.64
C GLY A 76 0.32 14.49 16.96
N HIS A 77 0.23 13.35 17.63
CA HIS A 77 1.38 12.53 18.05
C HIS A 77 1.47 11.19 17.32
N SER A 78 0.72 11.05 16.22
CA SER A 78 0.75 9.89 15.35
C SER A 78 0.82 10.28 13.87
N MET A 79 1.40 9.39 13.07
CA MET A 79 1.53 9.51 11.63
C MET A 79 1.48 8.12 11.03
N GLN A 80 0.70 7.94 9.95
CA GLN A 80 0.74 6.69 9.21
C GLN A 80 1.49 6.86 7.88
N TRP A 81 2.22 5.81 7.52
CA TRP A 81 3.05 5.77 6.32
C TRP A 81 2.54 4.70 5.37
N ARG A 82 2.20 5.10 4.15
CA ARG A 82 1.98 4.19 3.02
C ARG A 82 3.22 4.12 2.16
N LYS A 83 3.67 2.90 1.91
CA LYS A 83 4.84 2.64 1.06
C LYS A 83 4.48 1.62 0.01
N ALA A 84 5.03 1.79 -1.18
CA ALA A 84 4.86 0.86 -2.28
C ALA A 84 6.19 0.19 -2.66
N PHE A 85 6.04 -1.05 -3.09
CA PHE A 85 7.13 -1.92 -3.51
C PHE A 85 6.77 -2.54 -4.85
N ILE A 86 7.80 -2.80 -5.64
CA ILE A 86 7.71 -3.51 -6.90
C ILE A 86 8.69 -4.68 -6.88
N SER A 87 8.17 -5.88 -7.10
CA SER A 87 8.97 -7.10 -7.17
C SER A 87 9.00 -7.61 -8.59
N VAL A 88 10.21 -7.69 -9.13
CA VAL A 88 10.44 -8.04 -10.53
C VAL A 88 11.25 -9.33 -10.63
N PRO A 89 11.14 -10.08 -11.75
CA PRO A 89 11.91 -11.30 -11.97
C PRO A 89 13.41 -11.06 -11.79
N ARG A 90 14.09 -11.93 -11.02
CA ARG A 90 15.52 -11.83 -10.72
C ARG A 90 16.41 -11.76 -11.96
N GLN A 91 15.96 -12.32 -13.07
CA GLN A 91 16.64 -12.28 -14.37
C GLN A 91 16.80 -10.87 -14.96
N LEU A 92 16.07 -9.86 -14.46
CA LEU A 92 16.31 -8.46 -14.83
C LEU A 92 17.64 -7.93 -14.27
N VAL A 93 18.13 -8.50 -13.16
CA VAL A 93 19.40 -8.09 -12.56
C VAL A 93 20.56 -8.55 -13.45
N GLY A 94 21.45 -7.61 -13.80
CA GLY A 94 22.59 -7.84 -14.67
C GLY A 94 22.25 -7.97 -16.17
N SER A 95 20.98 -7.99 -16.55
CA SER A 95 20.57 -8.10 -17.96
C SER A 95 20.46 -6.74 -18.65
N LEU A 96 20.44 -6.77 -19.99
CA LEU A 96 20.18 -5.58 -20.80
C LEU A 96 18.75 -5.06 -20.54
N ASP A 97 17.81 -5.97 -20.31
CA ASP A 97 16.40 -5.62 -20.08
C ASP A 97 16.24 -4.77 -18.84
N GLY A 98 16.86 -5.17 -17.73
CA GLY A 98 16.83 -4.39 -16.49
C GLY A 98 17.47 -2.99 -16.61
N LYS A 99 18.29 -2.73 -17.65
CA LYS A 99 18.85 -1.39 -17.93
C LYS A 99 17.91 -0.51 -18.74
N THR A 100 17.01 -1.11 -19.50
CA THR A 100 16.10 -0.42 -20.43
C THR A 100 14.67 -0.31 -19.92
N VAL A 101 14.39 -0.92 -18.77
CA VAL A 101 13.11 -0.79 -18.10
C VAL A 101 13.05 0.55 -17.40
N GLU A 102 11.98 1.29 -17.67
CA GLU A 102 11.63 2.52 -16.99
C GLU A 102 10.27 2.34 -16.35
N VAL A 103 10.17 2.64 -15.04
CA VAL A 103 8.91 2.54 -14.29
C VAL A 103 8.67 3.87 -13.59
N CYS A 104 7.49 4.43 -13.84
CA CYS A 104 7.01 5.67 -13.23
C CYS A 104 5.70 5.35 -12.48
N PRO A 105 5.79 5.08 -11.18
CA PRO A 105 4.63 4.80 -10.36
C PRO A 105 4.05 6.07 -9.75
N TYR A 106 2.74 6.06 -9.53
CA TYR A 106 1.96 7.08 -8.84
C TYR A 106 1.02 6.39 -7.87
N MET A 107 1.01 6.85 -6.62
CA MET A 107 0.07 6.39 -5.61
C MET A 107 -0.94 7.49 -5.36
N LEU A 108 -2.22 7.16 -5.56
CA LEU A 108 -3.32 8.03 -5.20
C LEU A 108 -3.67 7.84 -3.72
N LYS A 109 -4.47 8.77 -3.19
CA LYS A 109 -5.00 8.66 -1.83
C LYS A 109 -5.83 7.39 -1.71
N GLY A 110 -5.75 6.74 -0.54
CA GLY A 110 -6.61 5.60 -0.22
C GLY A 110 -8.09 5.96 -0.29
N LEU A 111 -8.89 5.06 -0.84
CA LEU A 111 -10.33 5.21 -1.02
C LEU A 111 -11.08 4.27 -0.08
N ASN A 112 -12.21 4.75 0.44
CA ASN A 112 -13.07 4.00 1.37
C ASN A 112 -13.99 3.00 0.65
N ASN A 113 -13.48 2.35 -0.39
CA ASN A 113 -14.20 1.33 -1.16
C ASN A 113 -13.36 0.05 -1.18
N THR A 114 -14.01 -1.07 -1.43
CA THR A 114 -13.34 -2.37 -1.65
C THR A 114 -13.50 -2.75 -3.12
N SER A 115 -12.47 -3.39 -3.67
CA SER A 115 -12.53 -3.96 -5.01
C SER A 115 -13.53 -5.12 -5.09
N GLU A 116 -14.24 -5.21 -6.22
CA GLU A 116 -15.05 -6.39 -6.55
C GLU A 116 -14.19 -7.62 -6.88
N ASP A 117 -12.99 -7.41 -7.43
CA ASP A 117 -12.04 -8.46 -7.78
C ASP A 117 -10.61 -8.06 -7.36
N PRO A 118 -10.29 -8.12 -6.05
CA PRO A 118 -9.02 -7.62 -5.51
C PRO A 118 -7.79 -8.42 -5.93
N ASP A 119 -7.96 -9.61 -6.52
CA ASP A 119 -6.86 -10.52 -6.88
C ASP A 119 -6.50 -10.45 -8.38
N ASP A 120 -7.38 -9.88 -9.22
CA ASP A 120 -7.13 -9.65 -10.64
C ASP A 120 -6.66 -8.20 -10.88
N ALA A 121 -5.45 -8.01 -11.40
CA ALA A 121 -4.94 -6.67 -11.66
C ALA A 121 -5.77 -5.84 -12.65
N ASP A 122 -6.39 -6.47 -13.64
CA ASP A 122 -7.16 -5.78 -14.68
C ASP A 122 -8.54 -5.36 -14.19
N GLU A 123 -9.08 -6.04 -13.16
CA GLU A 123 -10.36 -5.72 -12.53
C GLU A 123 -10.20 -5.14 -11.11
N SER A 124 -8.97 -5.00 -10.60
CA SER A 124 -8.69 -4.62 -9.21
C SER A 124 -9.30 -3.28 -8.80
N CYS A 125 -9.52 -2.35 -9.74
CA CYS A 125 -10.13 -1.05 -9.46
C CYS A 125 -11.65 -0.98 -9.65
N LYS A 126 -12.28 -2.07 -10.10
CA LYS A 126 -13.73 -2.14 -10.29
C LYS A 126 -14.48 -2.01 -8.96
N GLY A 127 -15.46 -1.12 -8.92
CA GLY A 127 -16.18 -0.73 -7.70
C GLY A 127 -15.42 0.25 -6.79
N VAL A 128 -14.12 0.46 -7.05
CA VAL A 128 -13.28 1.44 -6.32
C VAL A 128 -13.33 2.80 -7.00
N MET A 129 -13.28 2.82 -8.34
CA MET A 129 -13.40 4.01 -9.18
C MET A 129 -14.16 3.67 -10.47
N SER A 130 -14.61 4.70 -11.20
CA SER A 130 -15.36 4.48 -12.44
C SER A 130 -14.45 4.01 -13.58
N ASP A 131 -15.01 3.23 -14.50
CA ASP A 131 -14.30 2.74 -15.68
C ASP A 131 -13.75 3.88 -16.54
N GLU A 132 -14.49 5.00 -16.64
CA GLU A 132 -14.02 6.18 -17.36
C GLU A 132 -12.79 6.81 -16.72
N CYS A 133 -12.71 6.83 -15.38
CA CYS A 133 -11.54 7.35 -14.67
C CYS A 133 -10.32 6.45 -14.93
N ILE A 134 -10.50 5.12 -14.87
CA ILE A 134 -9.45 4.14 -15.17
C ILE A 134 -8.94 4.34 -16.60
N GLU A 135 -9.85 4.40 -17.57
CA GLU A 135 -9.51 4.56 -18.99
C GLU A 135 -8.77 5.87 -19.25
N GLU A 136 -9.18 6.98 -18.63
CA GLU A 136 -8.48 8.27 -18.75
C GLU A 136 -7.04 8.15 -18.27
N PHE A 137 -6.79 7.54 -17.10
CA PHE A 137 -5.43 7.32 -16.59
C PHE A 137 -4.62 6.41 -17.52
N GLU A 138 -5.18 5.30 -17.98
CA GLU A 138 -4.47 4.34 -18.83
C GLU A 138 -4.17 4.90 -20.23
N ASN A 139 -5.00 5.83 -20.73
CA ASN A 139 -4.76 6.53 -21.98
C ASN A 139 -3.83 7.75 -21.85
N LEU A 140 -3.37 8.10 -20.64
CA LEU A 140 -2.39 9.17 -20.46
C LEU A 140 -1.09 8.83 -21.19
N THR A 141 -0.75 9.69 -22.15
CA THR A 141 0.53 9.64 -22.90
C THR A 141 1.61 10.53 -22.30
N LEU A 142 1.26 11.30 -21.27
CA LEU A 142 2.19 12.19 -20.61
C LEU A 142 3.16 11.37 -19.77
N PRO A 143 4.49 11.54 -19.95
CA PRO A 143 5.41 11.16 -18.90
C PRO A 143 5.07 12.10 -17.75
N LEU A 144 4.30 11.61 -16.79
CA LEU A 144 4.21 12.27 -15.49
C LEU A 144 5.68 12.33 -15.03
N GLY A 145 6.27 13.52 -15.11
CA GLY A 145 7.65 13.72 -14.76
C GLY A 145 7.78 13.60 -13.25
N THR A 146 8.87 12.98 -12.78
CA THR A 146 9.80 13.53 -11.76
C THR A 146 10.65 12.44 -11.07
N VAL A 147 10.34 11.15 -11.22
CA VAL A 147 11.16 10.08 -10.61
C VAL A 147 12.14 9.53 -11.65
N PRO A 148 13.46 9.47 -11.37
CA PRO A 148 14.39 8.80 -12.26
C PRO A 148 13.94 7.34 -12.47
N PRO A 149 13.99 6.83 -13.71
CA PRO A 149 13.52 5.48 -14.00
C PRO A 149 14.22 4.46 -13.11
N ARG A 150 13.45 3.53 -12.52
CA ARG A 150 14.01 2.51 -11.65
C ARG A 150 14.86 1.55 -12.47
N ASN A 151 16.17 1.55 -12.21
CA ASN A 151 17.09 0.61 -12.81
C ASN A 151 17.06 -0.73 -12.06
N PHE A 152 16.58 -1.78 -12.73
CA PHE A 152 16.52 -3.14 -12.19
C PHE A 152 17.73 -4.01 -12.56
N SER A 153 18.70 -3.47 -13.32
CA SER A 153 19.92 -4.20 -13.68
C SER A 153 20.90 -4.36 -12.51
N THR A 154 20.66 -3.70 -11.38
CA THR A 154 21.47 -3.80 -10.17
C THR A 154 20.64 -4.30 -9.00
N ALA A 155 21.23 -5.16 -8.17
CA ALA A 155 20.61 -5.58 -6.90
C ALA A 155 20.81 -4.55 -5.77
N ARG A 156 21.47 -3.42 -6.05
CA ARG A 156 21.68 -2.37 -5.05
C ARG A 156 20.32 -1.81 -4.60
N CYS A 157 20.16 -1.63 -3.29
CA CYS A 157 18.91 -1.11 -2.69
C CYS A 157 17.68 -1.96 -3.07
N SER A 158 17.80 -3.27 -2.89
CA SER A 158 16.73 -4.23 -3.12
C SER A 158 16.73 -5.29 -2.02
N LEU A 159 15.63 -6.02 -1.92
CA LEU A 159 15.44 -7.11 -0.97
C LEU A 159 15.25 -8.41 -1.75
N ASP A 160 15.94 -9.46 -1.31
CA ASP A 160 15.73 -10.80 -1.86
C ASP A 160 14.40 -11.41 -1.43
N LYS A 161 13.87 -10.97 -0.28
CA LYS A 161 12.56 -11.36 0.26
C LYS A 161 11.96 -10.22 1.06
N MET A 162 10.71 -9.89 0.77
CA MET A 162 9.94 -8.95 1.56
C MET A 162 9.30 -9.69 2.74
N PRO A 163 9.43 -9.20 3.98
CA PRO A 163 8.77 -9.82 5.14
C PRO A 163 7.25 -9.80 4.98
N TYR A 164 6.59 -10.85 5.48
CA TYR A 164 5.14 -11.01 5.55
C TYR A 164 4.38 -11.12 4.23
N LEU A 165 5.06 -10.95 3.08
CA LEU A 165 4.44 -11.08 1.76
C LEU A 165 4.78 -12.42 1.09
N ASP A 166 3.79 -13.00 0.41
CA ASP A 166 3.97 -14.21 -0.40
C ASP A 166 4.40 -13.85 -1.84
N ILE A 167 5.61 -13.32 -1.96
CA ILE A 167 6.24 -13.05 -3.26
C ILE A 167 7.14 -14.23 -3.63
N PRO A 168 7.04 -14.77 -4.87
CA PRO A 168 7.86 -15.91 -5.28
C PRO A 168 9.37 -15.67 -5.18
N ASP A 169 10.13 -16.68 -4.76
CA ASP A 169 11.59 -16.59 -4.53
C ASP A 169 12.41 -16.25 -5.79
N ASN A 170 11.84 -16.39 -6.98
CA ASN A 170 12.47 -15.96 -8.25
C ASN A 170 12.31 -14.46 -8.53
N HIS A 171 11.74 -13.69 -7.60
CA HIS A 171 11.61 -12.24 -7.68
C HIS A 171 12.56 -11.52 -6.73
N ARG A 172 12.76 -10.23 -6.99
CA ARG A 172 13.52 -9.32 -6.14
C ARG A 172 12.74 -8.03 -5.98
N THR A 173 12.65 -7.55 -4.76
CA THR A 173 11.80 -6.43 -4.37
C THR A 173 12.58 -5.13 -4.30
N TYR A 174 12.01 -4.07 -4.85
CA TYR A 174 12.54 -2.71 -4.87
C TYR A 174 11.48 -1.77 -4.31
N GLY A 175 11.88 -0.71 -3.60
CA GLY A 175 10.97 0.40 -3.28
C GLY A 175 10.62 1.17 -4.55
N THR A 176 9.42 1.73 -4.63
CA THR A 176 8.97 2.50 -5.81
C THR A 176 9.40 3.98 -5.76
N TYR A 177 10.12 4.40 -4.72
CA TYR A 177 10.35 5.80 -4.32
C TYR A 177 9.08 6.52 -3.87
N ILE A 178 8.04 5.77 -3.53
CA ILE A 178 6.77 6.30 -3.05
C ILE A 178 6.62 5.94 -1.58
N SER A 179 6.70 6.98 -0.75
CA SER A 179 6.38 6.93 0.67
C SER A 179 5.47 8.13 0.98
N LEU A 180 4.18 7.87 1.16
CA LEU A 180 3.20 8.88 1.51
C LEU A 180 3.02 8.89 3.02
N GLY A 181 3.34 10.03 3.62
CA GLY A 181 3.08 10.31 5.01
C GLY A 181 1.72 10.98 5.15
N GLU A 182 0.86 10.42 5.99
CA GLU A 182 -0.48 10.96 6.24
C GLU A 182 -0.71 11.15 7.73
N ASP A 183 -1.43 12.22 8.06
CA ASP A 183 -1.67 12.63 9.45
C ASP A 183 -2.40 11.55 10.22
N GLY A 184 -1.90 11.14 11.39
CA GLY A 184 -2.59 10.17 12.20
C GLY A 184 -3.75 10.75 12.99
N ASP A 185 -4.12 10.04 14.05
CA ASP A 185 -5.09 10.45 15.04
C ASP A 185 -4.59 11.66 15.85
N ILE A 186 -5.51 12.58 16.18
CA ILE A 186 -5.22 13.76 17.00
C ILE A 186 -4.83 13.33 18.41
N ASP A 187 -5.66 12.46 18.99
CA ASP A 187 -5.41 11.88 20.30
C ASP A 187 -4.48 10.67 20.17
N TYR A 188 -3.46 10.64 21.04
CA TYR A 188 -2.38 9.64 20.97
C TYR A 188 -2.86 8.20 21.15
N ASP A 189 -3.96 7.99 21.88
CA ASP A 189 -4.51 6.68 22.21
C ASP A 189 -5.59 6.21 21.21
N ASP A 190 -6.01 7.07 20.27
CA ASP A 190 -7.05 6.77 19.29
C ASP A 190 -6.48 6.09 18.05
N TYR A 191 -7.21 5.15 17.45
CA TYR A 191 -6.76 4.36 16.30
C TYR A 191 -7.71 4.45 15.10
N ASP A 192 -8.59 5.44 15.05
CA ASP A 192 -9.63 5.53 14.03
C ASP A 192 -9.01 5.68 12.63
N MET A 193 -8.01 6.56 12.49
CA MET A 193 -7.30 6.77 11.24
C MET A 193 -6.45 5.55 10.84
N TYR A 194 -5.84 4.89 11.83
CA TYR A 194 -5.14 3.63 11.60
C TYR A 194 -6.09 2.55 11.07
N ASP A 195 -7.20 2.33 11.76
CA ASP A 195 -8.18 1.29 11.42
C ASP A 195 -8.74 1.51 10.02
N ILE A 196 -9.02 2.76 9.63
CA ILE A 196 -9.42 3.12 8.26
C ILE A 196 -8.31 2.80 7.26
N ARG A 197 -7.06 3.24 7.51
CA ARG A 197 -5.96 3.14 6.53
C ARG A 197 -5.50 1.74 6.23
N VAL A 198 -5.57 0.84 7.20
CA VAL A 198 -5.27 -0.58 6.99
C VAL A 198 -6.39 -1.31 6.23
N GLN A 199 -7.52 -0.66 5.96
CA GLN A 199 -8.64 -1.22 5.18
C GLN A 199 -8.86 -0.50 3.84
N GLN A 200 -8.35 0.73 3.68
CA GLN A 200 -8.53 1.51 2.45
C GLN A 200 -7.86 0.85 1.24
N THR A 201 -8.59 0.80 0.13
CA THR A 201 -8.01 0.43 -1.16
C THR A 201 -7.15 1.56 -1.68
N ILE A 202 -5.91 1.26 -2.08
CA ILE A 202 -4.92 2.24 -2.55
C ILE A 202 -4.80 2.12 -4.07
N PRO A 203 -5.30 3.09 -4.85
CA PRO A 203 -5.07 3.09 -6.27
C PRO A 203 -3.63 3.49 -6.61
N MET A 204 -3.06 2.77 -7.55
CA MET A 204 -1.72 2.97 -8.06
C MET A 204 -1.73 2.97 -9.57
N PHE A 205 -1.30 4.07 -10.16
CA PHE A 205 -1.07 4.17 -11.59
C PHE A 205 0.40 3.91 -11.89
N MET A 206 0.67 3.01 -12.82
CA MET A 206 2.04 2.67 -13.22
C MET A 206 2.18 2.79 -14.72
N MET A 207 3.19 3.58 -15.14
CA MET A 207 3.67 3.57 -16.51
C MET A 207 4.96 2.79 -16.57
N VAL A 208 5.04 1.84 -17.50
CA VAL A 208 6.20 0.98 -17.71
C VAL A 208 6.61 1.07 -19.17
N SER A 209 7.86 1.41 -19.42
CA SER A 209 8.49 1.30 -20.73
C SER A 209 9.54 0.20 -20.67
N THR A 210 9.44 -0.79 -21.56
CA THR A 210 10.43 -1.85 -21.70
C THR A 210 10.83 -1.96 -23.16
N ARG A 211 12.11 -1.72 -23.47
CA ARG A 211 12.64 -1.77 -24.85
C ARG A 211 11.82 -0.93 -25.86
N GLY A 212 11.26 0.21 -25.41
CA GLY A 212 10.45 1.10 -26.23
C GLY A 212 8.99 0.67 -26.42
N VAL A 213 8.55 -0.42 -25.77
CA VAL A 213 7.12 -0.75 -25.63
C VAL A 213 6.64 -0.13 -24.32
N SER A 214 5.70 0.81 -24.43
CA SER A 214 5.05 1.42 -23.28
C SER A 214 3.74 0.72 -22.94
N ASP A 215 3.49 0.60 -21.65
CA ASP A 215 2.22 0.16 -21.10
C ASP A 215 1.90 0.98 -19.84
N SER A 216 0.62 1.11 -19.55
CA SER A 216 0.09 1.85 -18.42
C SER A 216 -1.00 1.01 -17.80
N LYS A 217 -1.03 0.93 -16.47
CA LYS A 217 -2.09 0.23 -15.73
C LYS A 217 -2.46 1.00 -14.48
N MET A 218 -3.76 1.09 -14.22
CA MET A 218 -4.28 1.43 -12.90
C MET A 218 -4.54 0.12 -12.15
N VAL A 219 -3.96 -0.01 -10.95
CA VAL A 219 -4.21 -1.14 -10.07
C VAL A 219 -4.64 -0.66 -8.70
N CYS A 220 -5.51 -1.39 -8.02
CA CYS A 220 -6.03 -1.01 -6.72
C CYS A 220 -5.69 -2.09 -5.70
N ILE A 221 -4.95 -1.72 -4.66
CA ILE A 221 -4.39 -2.66 -3.69
C ILE A 221 -4.89 -2.28 -2.31
N ALA A 222 -5.70 -3.14 -1.71
CA ALA A 222 -6.07 -3.03 -0.31
C ALA A 222 -5.05 -3.80 0.55
N PRO A 223 -4.44 -3.18 1.58
CA PRO A 223 -3.78 -3.94 2.63
C PRO A 223 -4.82 -4.86 3.27
N ASN A 224 -4.69 -6.17 3.08
CA ASN A 224 -5.65 -7.17 3.56
C ASN A 224 -5.02 -8.16 4.55
N GLU A 225 -3.70 -8.06 4.75
CA GLU A 225 -2.94 -8.91 5.66
C GLU A 225 -2.46 -8.11 6.86
N VAL A 226 -3.23 -8.14 7.95
CA VAL A 226 -2.78 -7.61 9.24
C VAL A 226 -1.68 -8.51 9.79
N VAL A 227 -0.47 -7.97 9.87
CA VAL A 227 0.73 -8.69 10.30
C VAL A 227 0.61 -9.13 11.76
N ARG A 228 1.20 -10.28 12.09
CA ARG A 228 1.20 -10.79 13.46
C ARG A 228 1.85 -9.79 14.42
N GLY A 229 1.13 -9.44 15.49
CA GLY A 229 1.57 -8.49 16.50
C GLY A 229 1.04 -7.07 16.28
N SER A 230 0.50 -6.79 15.09
CA SER A 230 -0.19 -5.53 14.79
C SER A 230 -1.55 -5.48 15.50
N ARG A 231 -2.01 -4.26 15.77
CA ARG A 231 -3.41 -4.02 16.16
C ARG A 231 -4.34 -4.47 15.04
N LYS A 232 -5.39 -5.19 15.40
CA LYS A 232 -6.49 -5.51 14.49
C LYS A 232 -7.46 -4.32 14.45
N PRO A 233 -7.91 -3.89 13.27
CA PRO A 233 -8.87 -2.81 13.18
C PRO A 233 -10.19 -3.19 13.87
N GLU A 234 -10.74 -2.26 14.65
CA GLU A 234 -12.00 -2.39 15.36
C GLU A 234 -13.14 -1.71 14.60
N SER A 235 -12.87 -0.57 13.96
CA SER A 235 -13.82 0.09 13.07
C SER A 235 -13.86 -0.59 11.70
N LYS A 236 -15.02 -0.52 11.03
CA LYS A 236 -15.16 -0.96 9.64
C LYS A 236 -15.02 0.23 8.73
N LEU A 237 -14.48 -0.01 7.53
CA LEU A 237 -14.52 0.96 6.45
C LEU A 237 -15.98 1.32 6.14
N GLU A 238 -16.39 2.54 6.45
CA GLU A 238 -17.67 3.08 5.99
C GLU A 238 -17.54 3.44 4.52
N GLY A 239 -18.43 2.89 3.68
CA GLY A 239 -18.42 3.14 2.24
C GLY A 239 -18.59 4.62 1.93
N ALA A 240 -18.00 5.10 0.84
CA ALA A 240 -18.30 6.44 0.36
C ALA A 240 -19.80 6.53 0.00
N GLU A 241 -20.55 7.40 0.68
CA GLU A 241 -21.83 7.86 0.12
C GLU A 241 -21.51 8.54 -1.22
N GLN A 242 -22.06 8.01 -2.30
CA GLN A 242 -21.93 8.59 -3.62
C GLN A 242 -22.66 9.94 -3.56
N GLU A 243 -21.93 11.04 -3.43
CA GLU A 243 -22.50 12.37 -3.69
C GLU A 243 -22.87 12.40 -5.18
N ASP A 244 -24.12 12.04 -5.48
CA ASP A 244 -24.74 12.17 -6.80
C ASP A 244 -24.85 13.67 -7.13
N GLY A 245 -23.73 14.24 -7.56
CA GLY A 245 -23.65 15.53 -8.25
C GLY A 245 -24.17 15.40 -9.68
N ASN A 246 -25.39 14.88 -9.86
CA ASN A 246 -26.19 15.09 -11.06
C ASN A 246 -27.64 14.64 -10.81
N THR A 247 -28.52 15.62 -10.63
CA THR A 247 -29.95 15.48 -10.86
C THR A 247 -30.20 15.04 -12.31
N ALA A 248 -30.29 13.74 -12.55
CA ALA A 248 -30.91 13.18 -13.75
C ALA A 248 -31.60 11.86 -13.39
N SER A 249 -32.92 11.99 -13.21
CA SER A 249 -33.90 10.94 -13.01
C SER A 249 -33.60 9.64 -13.78
N ARG A 250 -33.38 8.54 -13.04
CA ARG A 250 -33.74 7.19 -13.50
C ARG A 250 -34.50 6.44 -12.41
N VAL A 251 -35.81 6.43 -12.64
CA VAL A 251 -36.80 5.54 -12.05
C VAL A 251 -36.43 4.08 -12.35
N GLY A 252 -36.40 3.23 -11.32
CA GLY A 252 -36.59 1.79 -11.49
C GLY A 252 -36.01 0.91 -10.38
N GLY A 253 -36.87 0.40 -9.50
CA GLY A 253 -36.66 -0.95 -8.92
C GLY A 253 -36.65 -1.08 -7.39
N LEU A 254 -37.86 -1.15 -6.82
CA LEU A 254 -38.29 -1.73 -5.53
C LEU A 254 -37.22 -2.30 -4.56
N GLY A 255 -37.15 -1.69 -3.38
CA GLY A 255 -36.70 -2.30 -2.13
C GLY A 255 -37.22 -1.49 -0.95
N ALA A 256 -38.31 -1.95 -0.34
CA ALA A 256 -39.03 -1.23 0.71
C ALA A 256 -38.20 -1.04 1.99
N ALA A 257 -38.07 0.20 2.47
CA ALA A 257 -37.90 0.49 3.88
C ALA A 257 -38.73 1.72 4.24
N VAL A 258 -39.56 1.54 5.25
CA VAL A 258 -40.66 2.39 5.71
C VAL A 258 -40.12 3.70 6.29
N PHE A 259 -40.40 4.84 5.65
CA PHE A 259 -40.28 6.15 6.30
C PHE A 259 -41.56 6.43 7.11
N LEU A 260 -41.45 6.29 8.44
CA LEU A 260 -42.39 6.91 9.36
C LEU A 260 -42.06 8.40 9.44
N GLY A 261 -42.96 9.22 8.91
CA GLY A 261 -42.83 10.67 8.91
C GLY A 261 -43.14 11.31 10.27
N VAL A 262 -42.45 12.42 10.53
CA VAL A 262 -42.96 13.62 11.21
C VAL A 262 -42.26 14.77 10.48
N GLY A 263 -42.91 15.50 9.59
CA GLY A 263 -43.89 16.52 9.93
C GLY A 263 -43.23 17.88 9.75
N ALA A 264 -43.37 18.45 8.55
CA ALA A 264 -42.86 19.75 8.15
C ALA A 264 -43.35 20.88 9.07
N MET A 265 -42.48 21.85 9.36
CA MET A 265 -42.90 23.25 9.45
C MET A 265 -41.84 24.18 8.84
N ILE A 266 -42.24 24.71 7.69
CA ILE A 266 -41.72 25.90 7.03
C ILE A 266 -41.90 27.10 7.96
N PHE A 267 -40.86 27.92 8.12
CA PHE A 267 -41.04 29.36 8.29
C PHE A 267 -39.93 30.13 7.57
N SER A 268 -40.37 30.86 6.55
CA SER A 268 -39.62 31.89 5.82
C SER A 268 -39.41 33.15 6.68
N LEU A 269 -38.49 34.01 6.21
CA LEU A 269 -38.24 35.42 6.59
C LEU A 269 -37.31 35.54 7.82
N LEU A 270 -36.08 36.07 7.74
CA LEU A 270 -35.61 37.32 7.12
C LEU A 270 -34.14 37.23 6.72
#